data_AF-A0A257N747-F1
#
_entry.id   AF-A0A257N747-F1
#
_cell.length_a   1.000
_cell.length_b   1.000
_cell.length_c   1.000
_cell.angle_alpha   90.00
_cell.angle_beta   90.00
_cell.angle_gamma   90.00
#
_symmetry.space_group_name_H-M   'P 1'
#
loop_
_entity.id
_entity.type
_entity.pdbx_description
1 polymer ?
#
loop_
_entity_poly.entity_id
_entity_poly.type
_entity_poly.pdbx_seq_one_letter_code
_entity_poly.pdbx_strand_id
1 'polypeptide(L)'
;MEKQQAIEILKKKRSEINGLKNLSNTSSSLEFTKWHRDTKIAIQKIFNLDNNHTRDFTSIKYSPSIYYSDWSEKQTNYHRPYVEGLDKANAVLSSFIDEINNYWNDDIPPVTSSISPIEKVE
;
A
#
# COMPACT_ATOMS: atom_id res chain seq x y z
N MET A 1 8.66 -13.22 -1.90
CA MET A 1 7.18 -13.35 -1.90
C MET A 1 6.74 -13.45 -3.34
N GLU A 2 5.81 -14.33 -3.65
CA GLU A 2 5.28 -14.52 -5.00
C GLU A 2 4.53 -13.28 -5.50
N LYS A 3 4.69 -12.95 -6.79
CA LYS A 3 4.04 -11.79 -7.44
C LYS A 3 2.53 -11.80 -7.23
N GLN A 4 1.87 -12.92 -7.55
CA GLN A 4 0.42 -13.05 -7.40
C GLN A 4 -0.02 -12.92 -5.94
N GLN A 5 0.76 -13.45 -5.00
CA GLN A 5 0.48 -13.34 -3.57
C GLN A 5 0.52 -11.87 -3.11
N ALA A 6 1.52 -11.10 -3.56
CA ALA A 6 1.63 -9.68 -3.24
C ALA A 6 0.42 -8.88 -3.75
N ILE A 7 0.02 -9.12 -5.00
CA ILE A 7 -1.14 -8.46 -5.62
C ILE A 7 -2.43 -8.76 -4.84
N GLU A 8 -2.69 -10.02 -4.50
CA GLU A 8 -3.90 -10.39 -3.78
C GLU A 8 -3.95 -9.79 -2.36
N ILE A 9 -2.81 -9.69 -1.68
CA ILE A 9 -2.70 -9.00 -0.39
C ILE A 9 -3.09 -7.52 -0.54
N LEU A 10 -2.54 -6.82 -1.53
CA LEU A 10 -2.84 -5.40 -1.75
C LEU A 10 -4.29 -5.17 -2.16
N LYS A 11 -4.86 -6.03 -3.04
CA LYS A 11 -6.28 -5.97 -3.41
C LYS A 11 -7.19 -6.14 -2.19
N LYS A 12 -6.86 -7.07 -1.29
CA LYS A 12 -7.59 -7.25 -0.03
C LYS A 12 -7.52 -5.98 0.84
N LYS A 13 -6.34 -5.36 0.97
CA LYS A 13 -6.21 -4.11 1.73
C LYS A 13 -7.00 -2.94 1.14
N ARG A 14 -7.14 -2.90 -0.18
CA ARG A 14 -7.99 -1.93 -0.88
C ARG A 14 -9.48 -2.20 -0.65
N SER A 15 -9.95 -3.45 -0.71
CA SER A 15 -11.38 -3.75 -0.52
C SER A 15 -11.86 -3.42 0.90
N GLU A 16 -10.97 -3.51 1.89
CA GLU A 16 -11.23 -3.11 3.29
C GLU A 16 -11.54 -1.59 3.42
N ILE A 17 -11.05 -0.74 2.50
CA ILE A 17 -11.21 0.74 2.57
C ILE A 17 -12.69 1.17 2.53
N ASN A 18 -13.51 0.51 1.71
CA ASN A 18 -14.92 0.89 1.59
C ASN A 18 -15.67 0.69 2.91
N GLY A 19 -15.33 -0.35 3.68
CA GLY A 19 -15.87 -0.55 5.03
C GLY A 19 -15.43 0.55 6.00
N LEU A 20 -14.18 0.99 5.90
CA LEU A 20 -13.61 2.03 6.76
C LEU A 20 -14.24 3.41 6.53
N LYS A 21 -14.59 3.76 5.29
CA LYS A 21 -15.26 5.03 4.96
C LYS A 21 -16.62 5.18 5.63
N ASN A 22 -17.31 4.06 5.85
CA ASN A 22 -18.65 4.05 6.44
C ASN A 22 -18.65 4.10 7.98
N LEU A 23 -17.47 4.09 8.61
CA LEU A 23 -17.37 4.20 10.06
C LEU A 23 -17.64 5.64 10.52
N SER A 24 -18.55 5.79 11.48
CA SER A 24 -18.85 7.09 12.13
C SER A 24 -17.69 7.61 12.98
N ASN A 25 -16.84 6.69 13.47
CA ASN A 25 -15.63 6.99 14.22
C ASN A 25 -14.43 6.94 13.26
N THR A 26 -13.78 8.10 13.10
CA THR A 26 -12.78 8.43 12.06
C THR A 26 -11.43 7.71 12.27
N SER A 27 -10.30 8.39 12.02
CA SER A 27 -8.93 7.85 12.10
C SER A 27 -8.50 7.33 13.49
N SER A 28 -9.36 7.42 14.51
CA SER A 28 -9.14 6.89 15.85
C SER A 28 -9.89 5.57 16.11
N SER A 29 -10.64 5.05 15.14
CA SER A 29 -11.30 3.74 15.28
C SER A 29 -10.29 2.60 15.39
N LEU A 30 -10.68 1.55 16.10
CA LEU A 30 -9.86 0.34 16.27
C LEU A 30 -9.63 -0.34 14.91
N GLU A 31 -10.67 -0.37 14.09
CA GLU A 31 -10.68 -0.92 12.74
C GLU A 31 -9.68 -0.20 11.84
N PHE A 32 -9.71 1.14 11.81
CA PHE A 32 -8.74 1.92 11.05
C PHE A 32 -7.32 1.70 11.56
N THR A 33 -7.11 1.73 12.89
CA THR A 33 -5.78 1.55 13.49
C THR A 33 -5.18 0.19 13.09
N LYS A 34 -6.00 -0.87 13.16
CA LYS A 34 -5.61 -2.21 12.76
C LYS A 34 -5.31 -2.27 11.26
N TRP A 35 -6.22 -1.77 10.42
CA TRP A 35 -6.05 -1.75 8.97
C TRP A 35 -4.76 -1.01 8.57
N HIS A 36 -4.51 0.16 9.14
CA HIS A 36 -3.35 0.98 8.82
C HIS A 36 -2.04 0.26 9.20
N ARG A 37 -2.00 -0.35 10.39
CA ARG A 37 -0.83 -1.13 10.84
C ARG A 37 -0.62 -2.39 9.99
N ASP A 38 -1.67 -3.16 9.74
CA ASP A 38 -1.60 -4.39 8.94
C ASP A 38 -1.15 -4.09 7.50
N THR A 39 -1.65 -2.99 6.92
CA THR A 39 -1.30 -2.54 5.57
C THR A 39 0.15 -2.11 5.48
N LYS A 40 0.63 -1.33 6.47
CA LYS A 40 2.06 -0.98 6.57
C LYS A 40 2.95 -2.22 6.59
N ILE A 41 2.62 -3.22 7.42
CA ILE A 41 3.39 -4.46 7.52
C ILE A 41 3.34 -5.25 6.22
N ALA A 42 2.18 -5.30 5.56
CA ALA A 42 2.05 -5.94 4.25
C ALA A 42 2.96 -5.29 3.21
N ILE A 43 2.95 -3.96 3.09
CA ILE A 43 3.82 -3.20 2.19
C ILE A 43 5.30 -3.51 2.47
N GLN A 44 5.70 -3.46 3.74
CA GLN A 44 7.07 -3.80 4.15
C GLN A 44 7.48 -5.21 3.74
N LYS A 45 6.60 -6.20 3.86
CA LYS A 45 6.91 -7.58 3.45
C LYS A 45 6.93 -7.75 1.94
N ILE A 46 6.11 -7.01 1.20
CA ILE A 46 6.05 -7.05 -0.27
C ILE A 46 7.32 -6.48 -0.87
N PHE A 47 7.70 -5.27 -0.45
CA PHE A 47 8.83 -4.55 -1.05
C PHE A 47 10.14 -4.76 -0.28
N ASN A 48 10.29 -5.89 0.41
CA ASN A 48 11.52 -6.29 1.13
C ASN A 48 12.09 -5.20 2.05
N LEU A 49 11.22 -4.61 2.88
CA LEU A 49 11.54 -3.51 3.81
C LEU A 49 11.98 -2.21 3.12
N ASP A 50 11.67 -2.03 1.84
CA ASP A 50 11.90 -0.75 1.18
C ASP A 50 11.16 0.37 1.93
N ASN A 51 11.94 1.40 2.24
CA ASN A 51 11.48 2.54 3.01
C ASN A 51 10.65 3.49 2.15
N ASN A 52 10.83 3.52 0.82
CA ASN A 52 10.07 4.44 -0.03
C ASN A 52 8.59 4.05 -0.08
N HIS A 53 8.26 2.80 -0.41
CA HIS A 53 6.88 2.31 -0.42
C HIS A 53 6.18 2.51 0.92
N THR A 54 6.89 2.20 2.00
CA THR A 54 6.38 2.37 3.36
C THR A 54 6.16 3.86 3.69
N ARG A 55 7.07 4.73 3.29
CA ARG A 55 6.97 6.18 3.48
C ARG A 55 5.81 6.76 2.69
N ASP A 56 5.64 6.37 1.43
CA ASP A 56 4.59 6.90 0.56
C ASP A 56 3.20 6.61 1.15
N PHE A 57 2.99 5.40 1.68
CA PHE A 57 1.77 5.06 2.40
C PHE A 57 1.62 5.79 3.75
N THR A 58 2.66 5.81 4.57
CA THR A 58 2.59 6.38 5.93
C THR A 58 2.56 7.90 5.98
N SER A 59 2.94 8.57 4.88
CA SER A 59 2.87 10.03 4.74
C SER A 59 1.45 10.56 4.53
N ILE A 60 0.49 9.68 4.27
CA ILE A 60 -0.91 10.04 4.03
C ILE A 60 -1.51 10.57 5.34
N LYS A 61 -2.10 11.77 5.26
CA LYS A 61 -2.82 12.38 6.37
C LYS A 61 -4.27 11.90 6.37
N TYR A 62 -4.73 11.40 7.52
CA TYR A 62 -6.11 10.94 7.75
C TYR A 62 -6.87 11.81 8.76
N SER A 63 -6.24 12.87 9.24
CA SER A 63 -6.79 13.81 10.21
C SER A 63 -6.50 15.25 9.80
N PRO A 64 -7.33 16.22 10.23
CA PRO A 64 -7.06 17.63 10.01
C PRO A 64 -5.74 18.05 10.67
N SER A 65 -5.08 19.06 10.10
CA SER A 65 -3.83 19.62 10.65
C SER A 65 -4.07 20.57 11.83
N ILE A 66 -5.33 20.94 12.09
CA ILE A 66 -5.76 21.80 13.19
C ILE A 66 -6.64 20.96 14.12
N TYR A 67 -6.40 21.09 15.43
CA TYR A 67 -7.25 20.48 16.44
C TYR A 67 -8.46 21.38 16.70
N TYR A 68 -9.67 20.83 16.57
CA TYR A 68 -10.91 21.51 16.93
C TYR A 68 -11.32 21.06 18.33
N SER A 69 -11.67 21.98 19.23
CA SER A 69 -12.11 21.65 20.59
C SER A 69 -13.62 21.38 20.66
N ASP A 70 -14.41 22.06 19.82
CA ASP A 70 -15.86 21.92 19.74
C ASP A 70 -16.28 20.59 19.07
N TRP A 71 -17.27 19.90 19.66
CA TRP A 71 -17.71 18.59 19.20
C TRP A 71 -18.45 18.63 17.85
N SER A 72 -19.21 19.68 17.57
CA SER A 72 -19.92 19.87 16.30
C SER A 72 -18.95 20.17 15.16
N GLU A 73 -17.90 20.95 15.45
CA GLU A 73 -16.80 21.20 14.51
C GLU A 73 -15.97 19.94 14.27
N LYS A 74 -15.75 19.12 15.31
CA LYS A 74 -15.03 17.84 15.16
C LYS A 74 -15.71 16.89 14.17
N GLN A 75 -17.03 16.72 14.25
CA GLN A 75 -17.71 15.76 13.36
C GLN A 75 -17.54 16.09 11.88
N THR A 76 -17.71 17.37 11.52
CA THR A 76 -17.61 17.80 10.12
C THR A 76 -16.16 17.87 9.66
N ASN A 77 -15.25 18.40 10.49
CA ASN A 77 -13.88 18.68 10.08
C ASN A 77 -12.95 17.45 10.16
N TYR A 78 -13.34 16.36 10.84
CA TYR A 78 -12.53 15.14 10.90
C TYR A 78 -12.96 14.09 9.88
N HIS A 79 -14.23 14.03 9.50
CA HIS A 79 -14.71 13.02 8.56
C HIS A 79 -14.17 13.22 7.14
N ARG A 80 -14.17 14.47 6.64
CA ARG A 80 -13.68 14.76 5.29
C ARG A 80 -12.20 14.42 5.08
N PRO A 81 -11.24 14.89 5.92
CA PRO A 81 -9.83 14.51 5.78
C PRO A 81 -9.59 13.00 5.92
N TYR A 82 -10.41 12.33 6.73
CA TYR A 82 -10.35 10.88 6.90
C TYR A 82 -10.72 10.14 5.59
N VAL A 83 -11.85 10.50 4.97
CA VAL A 83 -12.27 9.92 3.69
C VAL A 83 -11.27 10.25 2.57
N GLU A 84 -10.81 11.51 2.50
CA GLU A 84 -9.78 11.92 1.52
C GLU A 84 -8.46 11.16 1.72
N GLY A 85 -8.05 10.91 2.96
CA GLY A 85 -6.89 10.09 3.28
C GLY A 85 -7.05 8.65 2.81
N LEU A 86 -8.23 8.05 3.02
CA LEU A 86 -8.56 6.71 2.54
C LEU A 86 -8.59 6.62 1.00
N ASP A 87 -9.05 7.66 0.30
CA ASP A 87 -8.98 7.73 -1.16
C ASP A 87 -7.54 7.78 -1.67
N LYS A 88 -6.69 8.58 -1.04
CA LYS A 88 -5.25 8.62 -1.34
C LYS A 88 -4.60 7.26 -1.09
N ALA A 89 -4.94 6.59 0.01
CA ALA A 89 -4.42 5.26 0.31
C ALA A 89 -4.84 4.25 -0.76
N ASN A 90 -6.09 4.28 -1.22
CA ASN A 90 -6.56 3.43 -2.31
C ASN A 90 -5.77 3.67 -3.60
N ALA A 91 -5.47 4.92 -3.94
CA ALA A 91 -4.67 5.27 -5.11
C ALA A 91 -3.23 4.77 -5.00
N VAL A 92 -2.57 5.00 -3.86
CA VAL A 92 -1.19 4.50 -3.59
C VAL A 92 -1.13 2.98 -3.68
N LEU A 93 -2.06 2.27 -3.02
CA LEU A 93 -2.11 0.81 -3.10
C LEU A 93 -2.41 0.30 -4.52
N SER A 94 -3.17 1.04 -5.32
CA SER A 94 -3.37 0.72 -6.74
C SER A 94 -2.07 0.86 -7.51
N SER A 95 -1.34 1.95 -7.31
CA SER A 95 -0.03 2.18 -7.95
C SER A 95 0.97 1.07 -7.61
N PHE A 96 0.98 0.57 -6.37
CA PHE A 96 1.83 -0.55 -5.98
C PHE A 96 1.44 -1.85 -6.69
N ILE A 97 0.14 -2.11 -6.89
CA ILE A 97 -0.32 -3.26 -7.68
C ILE A 97 0.15 -3.12 -9.13
N ASP A 98 0.03 -1.93 -9.72
CA ASP A 98 0.46 -1.65 -11.09
C ASP A 98 1.97 -1.80 -11.23
N GLU A 99 2.75 -1.34 -10.26
CA GLU A 99 4.19 -1.54 -10.22
C GLU A 99 4.56 -3.03 -10.23
N ILE A 100 3.94 -3.82 -9.34
CA ILE A 100 4.17 -5.27 -9.29
C ILE A 100 3.80 -5.93 -10.61
N ASN A 101 2.65 -5.59 -11.19
CA ASN A 101 2.22 -6.15 -12.48
C ASN A 101 3.21 -5.87 -13.61
N ASN A 102 3.69 -4.63 -13.69
CA ASN A 102 4.47 -4.13 -14.82
C ASN A 102 5.98 -4.43 -14.72
N TYR A 103 6.53 -4.50 -13.50
CA TYR A 103 7.98 -4.54 -13.30
C TYR A 103 8.48 -5.77 -12.55
N TRP A 104 7.62 -6.55 -11.91
CA TRP A 104 8.05 -7.81 -11.32
C TRP A 104 8.06 -8.89 -12.40
N ASN A 105 9.22 -9.53 -12.55
CA ASN A 105 9.37 -10.71 -13.39
C ASN A 105 8.43 -11.81 -12.90
N ASP A 106 7.69 -12.41 -13.83
CA ASP A 106 7.05 -13.70 -13.58
C ASP A 106 8.19 -14.72 -13.59
N ASP A 107 8.75 -15.06 -12.42
CA ASP A 107 9.86 -16.00 -12.20
C ASP A 107 10.52 -16.48 -13.51
N ILE A 108 11.34 -15.62 -14.11
CA ILE A 108 12.07 -15.99 -15.31
C ILE A 108 13.11 -17.00 -14.81
N PRO A 109 13.04 -18.30 -15.20
CA PRO A 109 14.09 -19.23 -14.83
C PRO A 109 15.41 -18.65 -15.33
N PRO A 110 16.52 -18.82 -14.58
CA PRO A 110 17.80 -18.26 -14.96
C PRO A 110 18.09 -18.72 -16.39
N VAL A 111 18.20 -17.76 -17.31
CA VAL A 111 18.78 -18.02 -18.63
C VAL A 111 20.16 -18.59 -18.32
N THR A 112 20.29 -19.90 -18.44
CA THR A 112 21.59 -20.56 -18.43
C THR A 112 22.29 -20.02 -19.66
N SER A 113 23.09 -18.97 -19.47
CA SER A 113 24.06 -18.51 -20.44
C SER A 113 25.09 -19.62 -20.61
N SER A 114 24.73 -20.63 -21.39
CA SER A 114 25.62 -21.61 -21.99
C SER A 114 26.48 -20.85 -22.99
N ILE A 115 27.45 -20.09 -22.50
CA ILE A 115 28.53 -19.58 -23.32
C ILE A 115 29.40 -20.79 -23.61
N SER A 116 29.13 -21.47 -24.73
CA SER A 116 30.05 -22.46 -25.28
C SER A 116 31.39 -21.77 -25.56
N PRO A 117 32.54 -22.37 -25.15
CA PRO A 117 33.85 -21.84 -25.51
C PRO A 117 33.99 -21.86 -27.03
N ILE A 118 34.28 -20.70 -27.63
CA ILE A 118 34.73 -20.66 -29.03
C ILE A 118 36.13 -21.28 -29.02
N GLU A 119 36.21 -22.56 -29.39
CA GLU A 119 37.46 -23.21 -29.77
C GLU A 119 38.01 -22.59 -31.06
N LYS A 120 39.30 -22.20 -30.98
CA LYS A 120 40.34 -22.11 -32.01
C LYS A 120 39.94 -21.82 -33.46
N VAL A 121 40.56 -20.77 -34.02
CA VAL A 121 41.04 -20.78 -35.41
C VAL A 121 42.51 -20.36 -35.41
N GLU A 122 43.30 -21.14 -36.14
CA GLU A 122 44.76 -21.08 -36.37
C GLU A 122 45.27 -19.74 -36.93
#